data_AF-A0A4Q5T3T1-F1
#
_entry.id   AF-A0A4Q5T3T1-F1
#
_cell.length_a   1.000
_cell.length_b   1.000
_cell.length_c   1.000
_cell.angle_alpha   90.00
_cell.angle_beta   90.00
_cell.angle_gamma   90.00
#
_symmetry.space_group_name_H-M   'P 1'
#
loop_
_entity.id
_entity.type
_entity.pdbx_description
1 polymer ?
#
loop_
_entity_poly.entity_id
_entity_poly.type
_entity_poly.pdbx_seq_one_letter_code
_entity_poly.pdbx_strand_id
1 'polypeptide(L)' 'MGRGRAKAKQTKVARDLKYRTFDPDFDDLQQELHHDSGDPIPDQYADLAQKYGDEAAS' A
#
# COMPACT_ATOMS: atom_id res chain seq x y z
N MET A 1 -5.41 -22.64 34.37
CA MET A 1 -5.96 -21.30 34.71
C MET A 1 -5.28 -20.13 33.97
N GLY A 2 -4.64 -20.31 32.80
CA GLY A 2 -3.98 -19.21 32.05
C GLY A 2 -4.60 -18.84 30.69
N ARG A 3 -5.45 -19.71 30.13
CA ARG A 3 -5.96 -19.55 28.75
C ARG A 3 -6.91 -18.35 28.58
N GLY A 4 -7.74 -18.03 29.57
CA GLY A 4 -8.68 -16.89 29.49
C GLY A 4 -7.97 -15.54 29.38
N ARG A 5 -6.86 -15.36 30.10
CA ARG A 5 -6.05 -14.13 30.04
C ARG A 5 -5.31 -14.00 28.72
N ALA A 6 -4.74 -15.09 28.22
CA ALA A 6 -4.11 -15.11 26.89
C ALA A 6 -5.13 -14.80 25.79
N LYS A 7 -6.32 -15.43 25.83
CA LYS A 7 -7.41 -15.17 24.88
C LYS A 7 -7.85 -13.70 24.91
N ALA A 8 -8.03 -13.13 26.10
CA ALA A 8 -8.39 -11.71 26.25
C ALA A 8 -7.33 -10.77 25.66
N LYS A 9 -6.04 -11.04 25.91
CA LYS A 9 -4.94 -10.28 25.29
C LYS A 9 -4.97 -10.38 23.77
N GLN A 10 -5.17 -11.58 23.23
CA GLN A 10 -5.23 -11.79 21.77
C GLN A 10 -6.44 -11.10 21.13
N THR A 11 -7.62 -11.17 21.75
CA THR A 11 -8.80 -10.45 21.26
C THR A 11 -8.60 -8.94 21.28
N LYS A 12 -7.90 -8.40 22.29
CA LYS A 12 -7.54 -6.98 22.34
C LYS A 12 -6.61 -6.61 21.18
N VAL A 13 -5.49 -7.34 21.02
CA VAL A 13 -4.53 -7.11 19.93
C VAL A 13 -5.18 -7.23 18.55
N ALA A 14 -6.03 -8.23 18.35
CA ALA A 14 -6.74 -8.42 17.07
C ALA A 14 -7.71 -7.28 16.78
N ARG A 15 -8.41 -6.75 17.80
CA ARG A 15 -9.28 -5.59 17.64
C ARG A 15 -8.46 -4.34 17.31
N ASP A 16 -7.39 -4.11 18.05
CA ASP A 16 -6.50 -2.97 17.83
C ASP A 16 -5.92 -3.02 16.41
N LEU A 17 -5.52 -4.21 15.92
CA LEU A 17 -5.04 -4.38 14.55
C LEU A 17 -6.14 -4.16 13.50
N LYS A 18 -7.35 -4.67 13.74
CA LYS A 18 -8.47 -4.59 12.78
C LYS A 18 -8.99 -3.16 12.62
N TYR A 19 -9.04 -2.40 13.71
CA TYR A 19 -9.65 -1.07 13.74
C TYR A 19 -8.63 0.06 13.88
N ARG A 20 -7.33 -0.24 13.88
CA ARG A 20 -6.29 0.76 13.72
C ARG A 20 -6.43 1.35 12.32
N THR A 21 -6.64 2.66 12.27
CA THR A 21 -6.35 3.44 11.07
C THR A 21 -4.85 3.66 11.03
N PHE A 22 -4.22 3.32 9.90
CA PHE A 22 -2.84 3.69 9.63
C PHE A 22 -2.85 5.02 8.89
N ASP A 23 -2.00 5.93 9.31
CA ASP A 23 -1.68 7.13 8.55
C ASP A 23 -0.39 6.82 7.77
N PRO A 24 -0.47 6.58 6.45
CA PRO A 24 0.70 6.29 5.66
C PRO A 24 1.62 7.51 5.57
N ASP A 25 2.92 7.26 5.66
CA ASP A 25 3.91 8.28 5.39
C ASP A 25 3.99 8.50 3.87
N PHE A 26 3.36 9.58 3.41
CA PHE A 26 3.33 9.93 1.99
C PHE A 26 4.69 10.45 1.48
N ASP A 27 5.53 11.00 2.35
CA ASP A 27 6.84 11.52 1.97
C ASP A 27 7.80 10.37 1.64
N ASP A 28 7.75 9.30 2.44
CA ASP A 28 8.48 8.06 2.18
C ASP A 28 7.97 7.36 0.90
N LEU A 29 6.64 7.27 0.73
CA LEU A 29 6.04 6.66 -0.47
C LEU A 29 6.43 7.43 -1.75
N GLN A 30 6.42 8.76 -1.70
CA GLN A 30 6.81 9.59 -2.83
C GLN A 30 8.28 9.32 -3.21
N GLN A 31 9.19 9.24 -2.23
CA GLN A 31 10.60 8.94 -2.50
C GLN A 31 10.80 7.56 -3.16
N GLU A 32 10.08 6.54 -2.68
CA GLU A 32 10.12 5.19 -3.26
C GLU A 32 9.63 5.19 -4.72
N LEU A 33 8.49 5.84 -4.99
CA LEU A 33 7.91 5.90 -6.33
C LEU A 33 8.80 6.66 -7.32
N HIS A 34 9.50 7.70 -6.88
CA HIS A 34 10.46 8.42 -7.72
C HIS A 34 11.75 7.65 -7.98
N HIS A 35 12.11 6.68 -7.12
CA HIS A 35 13.31 5.87 -7.30
C HIS A 35 13.12 4.73 -8.32
N ASP A 36 11.89 4.28 -8.54
CA ASP A 36 11.57 3.07 -9.32
C ASP A 36 11.02 3.36 -10.74
N SER A 37 11.38 4.48 -11.34
CA SER A 37 10.85 4.91 -12.65
C SER A 37 11.40 4.13 -13.86
N GLY A 38 12.10 3.01 -13.64
CA GLY A 38 12.83 2.27 -14.67
C GLY A 38 12.18 0.97 -15.13
N ASP A 39 11.13 0.51 -14.46
CA ASP A 39 10.53 -0.79 -14.77
C ASP A 39 9.73 -0.74 -16.08
N PRO A 40 9.93 -1.73 -16.99
CA PRO A 40 9.19 -1.78 -18.24
C PRO A 40 7.72 -2.03 -17.94
N ILE A 41 6.86 -1.19 -18.52
CA ILE A 41 5.41 -1.33 -18.40
C ILE A 41 5.00 -2.69 -19.01
N PRO A 42 4.27 -3.55 -18.27
CA PRO A 42 3.83 -4.83 -18.83
C PRO A 42 2.91 -4.64 -20.04
N ASP A 43 3.02 -5.53 -21.04
CA ASP A 43 2.26 -5.45 -22.31
C ASP A 43 0.74 -5.29 -22.11
N GLN A 44 0.20 -5.88 -21.04
CA GLN A 44 -1.23 -5.78 -20.67
C GLN A 44 -1.69 -4.34 -20.39
N TYR A 45 -0.76 -3.44 -20.07
CA TYR A 45 -0.99 -2.04 -19.76
C TYR A 45 -0.42 -1.10 -20.83
N ALA A 46 0.13 -1.61 -21.93
CA ALA A 46 0.75 -0.80 -22.99
C ALA A 46 -0.23 0.21 -23.60
N ASP A 47 -1.46 -0.22 -23.88
CA ASP A 47 -2.52 0.64 -24.44
C ASP A 47 -2.89 1.78 -23.47
N LEU A 48 -2.90 1.51 -22.17
CA LEU A 48 -3.17 2.51 -21.14
C LEU A 48 -2.01 3.49 -21.00
N ALA A 49 -0.77 3.00 -21.02
CA ALA A 49 0.42 3.84 -20.98
C ALA A 49 0.50 4.80 -22.18
N GLN A 50 0.16 4.32 -23.38
CA GLN A 50 0.05 5.17 -24.57
C GLN A 50 -0.99 6.28 -24.37
N LYS A 51 -2.21 5.92 -23.95
CA LYS A 51 -3.30 6.87 -23.74
C LYS A 51 -2.93 8.00 -22.76
N TYR A 52 -2.34 7.66 -21.61
CA TYR A 52 -2.00 8.65 -20.58
C TYR A 52 -0.68 9.38 -20.85
N GLY A 53 0.27 8.76 -21.55
CA GLY A 53 1.50 9.41 -21.99
C GLY A 53 1.25 10.49 -23.04
N ASP A 54 0.35 10.23 -23.99
CA ASP A 54 -0.01 11.18 -25.04
C ASP A 54 -0.79 12.38 -24.47
N GLU A 55 -1.65 12.17 -23.46
CA GLU A 55 -2.42 13.24 -22.80
C GLU A 55 -1.53 14.16 -21.95
N ALA A 56 -0.49 13.63 -21.30
CA ALA A 56 0.45 14.44 -20.52
C ALA A 56 1.41 15.29 -21.38
N ALA A 57 1.53 14.99 -22.67
CA ALA A 57 2.40 15.70 -23.62
C ALA A 57 1.68 16.78 -24.44
N SER A 58 0.34 16.90 -24.34
CA SER A 58 -0.50 17.93 -24.99
C SER A 58 -0.80 19.11 -24.08
#